data_AF-A0A3B0S8R3-F1
#
_entry.id   AF-A0A3B0S8R3-F1
#
_cell.length_a   1.000
_cell.length_b   1.000
_cell.length_c   1.000
_cell.angle_alpha   90.00
_cell.angle_beta   90.00
_cell.angle_gamma   90.00
#
_symmetry.space_group_name_H-M   'P 1'
#
loop_
_entity.id
_entity.type
_entity.pdbx_description
1 polymer ?
#
loop_
_entity_poly.entity_id
_entity_poly.type
_entity_poly.pdbx_seq_one_letter_code
_entity_poly.pdbx_strand_id
1 'polypeptide(L)' 'AGVQTDILSDFLTSFGEQSAARIRAIGIATPSDIASAIAFLVSDQSAWIKSAIIPVDGGASAMAAANKFGFVAGE' A
#
# COMPACT_ATOMS: atom_id res chain seq x y z
N ALA A 1 -1.51 -3.49 1.65
CA ALA A 1 -2.61 -2.63 1.19
C ALA A 1 -3.67 -3.48 0.50
N GLY A 2 -4.91 -3.00 0.42
CA GLY A 2 -5.98 -3.65 -0.35
C GLY A 2 -6.09 -3.01 -1.72
N VAL A 3 -6.13 -3.81 -2.78
CA VAL A 3 -6.38 -3.36 -4.16
C VAL A 3 -7.68 -3.98 -4.65
N GLN A 4 -8.55 -3.17 -5.27
CA GLN A 4 -9.83 -3.57 -5.81
C GLN A 4 -9.63 -4.59 -6.94
N THR A 5 -9.71 -5.85 -6.56
CA THR A 5 -9.54 -7.04 -7.38
C THR A 5 -10.55 -8.07 -6.90
N ASP A 6 -10.84 -9.07 -7.71
CA ASP A 6 -11.86 -10.08 -7.37
C ASP A 6 -11.49 -10.89 -6.11
N ILE A 7 -10.20 -11.01 -5.79
CA ILE A 7 -9.72 -11.70 -4.57
C ILE A 7 -9.90 -10.88 -3.30
N LEU A 8 -10.17 -9.57 -3.38
CA LEU A 8 -10.17 -8.69 -2.21
C LEU A 8 -11.26 -9.08 -1.19
N SER A 9 -12.44 -9.49 -1.65
CA SER A 9 -13.52 -9.96 -0.76
C SER A 9 -13.13 -11.21 0.01
N ASP A 10 -12.52 -12.17 -0.67
CA ASP A 10 -12.10 -13.45 -0.10
C ASP A 10 -10.93 -13.26 0.86
N PHE A 11 -10.03 -12.33 0.54
CA PHE A 11 -8.95 -11.89 1.41
C PHE A 11 -9.49 -11.27 2.71
N LEU A 12 -10.44 -10.33 2.63
CA LEU A 12 -11.04 -9.71 3.82
C LEU A 12 -11.77 -10.74 4.70
N THR A 13 -12.42 -11.72 4.07
CA THR A 13 -13.11 -12.80 4.77
C THR A 13 -12.12 -13.73 5.49
N SER A 14 -11.00 -14.06 4.86
CA SER A 14 -10.03 -15.04 5.36
C SER A 14 -9.09 -14.47 6.44
N PHE A 15 -8.72 -13.19 6.35
CA PHE A 15 -7.67 -12.60 7.19
C PHE A 15 -8.18 -11.68 8.33
N GLY A 16 -9.50 -11.62 8.54
CA GLY A 16 -10.13 -11.07 9.76
C GLY A 16 -10.07 -9.54 9.94
N GLU A 17 -10.58 -9.09 11.10
CA GLU A 17 -10.80 -7.67 11.42
C GLU A 17 -9.52 -6.83 11.33
N GLN A 18 -8.40 -7.34 11.85
CA GLN A 18 -7.13 -6.61 11.91
C GLN A 18 -6.62 -6.22 10.52
N SER A 19 -6.79 -7.11 9.53
CA SER A 19 -6.43 -6.87 8.14
C SER A 19 -7.38 -5.83 7.51
N ALA A 20 -8.67 -5.92 7.81
CA ALA A 20 -9.67 -4.96 7.37
C ALA A 20 -9.46 -3.57 7.97
N ALA A 21 -9.09 -3.46 9.25
CA ALA A 21 -8.78 -2.20 9.93
C ALA A 21 -7.60 -1.48 9.27
N ARG A 22 -6.54 -2.22 8.94
CA ARG A 22 -5.38 -1.66 8.23
C ARG A 22 -5.74 -1.16 6.83
N ILE A 23 -6.59 -1.90 6.10
CA ILE A 23 -7.08 -1.48 4.78
C ILE A 23 -7.98 -0.25 4.90
N ARG A 24 -8.84 -0.16 5.92
CA ARG A 24 -9.66 1.03 6.16
C ARG A 24 -8.83 2.27 6.49
N ALA A 25 -7.76 2.12 7.27
CA ALA A 25 -6.91 3.24 7.69
C ALA A 25 -6.17 3.93 6.52
N ILE A 26 -5.82 3.17 5.47
CA ILE A 26 -5.06 3.67 4.32
C ILE A 26 -5.91 3.86 3.06
N GLY A 27 -7.15 3.35 3.05
CA GLY A 27 -8.01 3.28 1.87
C GLY A 27 -7.77 2.04 0.99
N ILE A 28 -8.72 1.79 0.07
CA ILE A 28 -8.59 0.75 -0.96
C ILE A 28 -8.10 1.43 -2.24
N ALA A 29 -7.01 0.91 -2.80
CA ALA A 29 -6.51 1.33 -4.09
C ALA A 29 -7.23 0.60 -5.23
N THR A 30 -7.21 1.18 -6.42
CA THR A 30 -7.59 0.54 -7.68
C THR A 30 -6.34 0.02 -8.39
N PRO A 31 -6.46 -0.90 -9.37
CA PRO A 31 -5.33 -1.30 -10.22
C PRO A 31 -4.66 -0.10 -10.91
N SER A 32 -5.44 0.93 -11.26
CA SER A 32 -4.94 2.15 -11.91
C SER A 32 -4.01 2.98 -11.03
N ASP A 33 -4.22 2.95 -9.71
CA ASP A 33 -3.33 3.63 -8.75
C ASP A 33 -1.93 3.01 -8.76
N ILE A 34 -1.83 1.69 -8.99
CA ILE A 34 -0.55 0.98 -9.16
C ILE A 34 0.04 1.22 -10.55
N ALA A 35 -0.80 1.20 -11.59
CA ALA A 35 -0.37 1.34 -12.98
C ALA A 35 0.38 2.65 -13.25
N SER A 36 -0.04 3.75 -12.61
CA SER A 36 0.62 5.06 -12.76
C SER A 36 2.07 5.05 -12.28
N ALA A 37 2.35 4.39 -11.15
CA ALA A 37 3.71 4.23 -10.65
C ALA A 37 4.57 3.36 -11.58
N ILE A 38 4.00 2.28 -12.11
CA ILE A 38 4.67 1.43 -13.11
C ILE A 38 5.02 2.24 -14.35
N ALA A 39 4.06 3.00 -14.90
CA ALA A 39 4.26 3.84 -16.08
C ALA A 39 5.41 4.85 -15.89
N PHE A 40 5.52 5.44 -14.70
CA PHE A 40 6.66 6.31 -14.36
C PHE A 40 7.98 5.52 -14.33
N LEU A 41 8.01 4.35 -13.68
CA LEU A 41 9.22 3.53 -13.53
C LEU A 41 9.73 2.88 -14.83
N VAL A 42 8.90 2.80 -15.86
CA VAL A 42 9.34 2.40 -17.22
C VAL A 42 9.75 3.59 -18.10
N SER A 43 9.53 4.82 -17.63
CA SER A 43 9.91 6.02 -18.37
C SER A 43 11.34 6.48 -18.08
N ASP A 44 11.93 7.23 -19.02
CA ASP A 44 13.28 7.82 -18.88
C ASP A 44 13.43 8.73 -17.65
N GLN A 45 12.32 9.26 -17.13
CA GLN A 45 12.32 10.11 -15.94
C GLN A 45 12.78 9.34 -14.69
N SER A 46 12.71 8.02 -14.71
CA SER A 46 13.12 7.16 -13.60
C SER A 46 14.54 6.61 -13.74
N ALA A 47 15.37 7.11 -14.67
CA ALA A 47 16.68 6.53 -15.03
C ALA A 47 17.67 6.30 -13.86
N TRP A 48 17.52 7.04 -12.76
CA TRP A 48 18.34 6.87 -11.56
C TRP A 48 17.76 5.94 -10.49
N ILE A 49 16.50 5.52 -10.64
CA ILE A 49 15.82 4.62 -9.71
C ILE A 49 16.10 3.18 -10.16
N LYS A 50 17.13 2.57 -9.56
CA LYS A 50 17.55 1.19 -9.86
C LYS A 50 17.66 0.40 -8.57
N SER A 51 17.33 -0.89 -8.64
CA SER A 51 17.40 -1.81 -7.49
C SER A 51 16.64 -1.36 -6.25
N ALA A 52 15.63 -0.50 -6.43
CA ALA A 52 14.78 0.02 -5.37
C ALA A 52 13.43 -0.70 -5.37
N ILE A 53 12.93 -1.05 -4.18
CA ILE A 53 11.55 -1.49 -3.99
C ILE A 53 10.73 -0.25 -3.66
N ILE A 54 9.80 0.12 -4.55
CA ILE A 54 8.91 1.27 -4.36
C ILE A 54 7.55 0.76 -3.85
N PRO A 55 7.23 0.94 -2.55
CA PRO A 55 5.93 0.54 -2.03
C PRO A 55 4.83 1.48 -2.55
N VAL A 56 3.83 0.90 -3.23
CA VAL A 56 2.61 1.60 -3.65
C VAL A 56 1.44 1.08 -2.82
N ASP A 57 1.48 1.40 -1.52
CA ASP A 57 0.66 0.72 -0.51
C ASP A 57 -0.13 1.67 0.40
N GLY A 58 -0.35 2.91 -0.04
CA GLY A 58 -1.07 3.92 0.75
C GLY A 58 -0.37 4.30 2.06
N GLY A 59 0.94 4.01 2.20
CA GLY A 59 1.70 4.27 3.41
C GLY A 59 1.59 3.17 4.47
N ALA A 60 0.97 2.03 4.17
CA ALA A 60 0.77 0.94 5.12
C ALA A 60 2.08 0.49 5.78
N SER A 61 3.14 0.32 4.98
CA SER A 61 4.46 -0.10 5.47
C SER A 61 5.10 0.96 6.37
N ALA A 62 4.99 2.23 6.00
CA ALA A 62 5.50 3.35 6.79
C ALA A 62 4.76 3.49 8.14
N MET A 63 3.43 3.40 8.14
CA MET A 63 2.64 3.44 9.38
C MET A 63 2.96 2.26 10.30
N ALA A 64 3.14 1.06 9.76
CA ALA A 64 3.53 -0.10 10.57
C ALA A 64 4.91 0.11 11.21
N ALA A 65 5.87 0.69 10.48
CA ALA A 65 7.16 1.06 11.03
C ALA A 65 7.01 2.15 12.11
N ALA A 66 6.25 3.21 11.85
CA ALA A 66 6.00 4.29 12.81
C ALA A 66 5.38 3.77 14.12
N ASN A 67 4.36 2.91 14.03
CA ASN A 67 3.73 2.27 15.19
C ASN A 67 4.72 1.43 15.99
N LYS A 68 5.57 0.65 15.30
CA LYS A 68 6.59 -0.19 15.95
C LYS A 68 7.58 0.64 16.78
N PHE A 69 7.86 1.87 16.38
CA PHE A 69 8.80 2.76 17.05
C PHE A 69 8.13 3.85 17.90
N GLY A 70 6.80 3.82 18.05
CA GLY A 70 6.06 4.75 18.91
C GLY A 70 5.93 6.18 18.35
N PHE A 71 6.01 6.37 17.03
CA PHE A 71 5.98 7.69 16.38
C PHE A 71 4.58 8.17 15.96
N VAL A 72 3.52 7.44 16.29
CA VAL A 72 2.15 7.87 15.94
C VAL A 72 1.71 9.01 16.85
N ALA A 73 1.24 10.10 16.23
CA ALA A 73 0.62 11.23 16.91
C ALA A 73 -0.53 10.72 17.81
N GLY A 74 -0.58 11.24 19.04
CA GLY A 74 -1.73 11.05 19.92
C GLY A 74 -3.03 11.49 19.27
N GLU A 75 -4.14 11.01 19.84
CA GLU A 75 -5.48 11.55 19.63
C GLU A 75 -5.53 13.07 19.69
#